data_AF-A0A9W6RSZ4-F1
#
_entry.id   AF-A0A9W6RSZ4-F1
#
_cell.length_a   1.000
_cell.length_b   1.000
_cell.length_c   1.000
_cell.angle_alpha   90.00
_cell.angle_beta   90.00
_cell.angle_gamma   90.00
#
_symmetry.space_group_name_H-M   'P 1'
#
loop_
_entity.id
_entity.type
_entity.pdbx_description
1 polymer ?
#
loop_
_entity_poly.entity_id
_entity_poly.type
_entity_poly.pdbx_seq_one_letter_code
_entity_poly.pdbx_strand_id
1 'polypeptide(L)'
;MTVRQIVLRHGIQFNANIGSFSAIYAEEDSASGSPEVLVNIAADGEREYVLHPGDTFTVRDQTWKLASVNNPGLHDWTVVLERVD
;
A
#
# COMPACT_ATOMS: atom_id res chain seq x y z
N MET A 1 -2.54 -13.53 -15.50
CA MET A 1 -2.19 -13.93 -14.12
C MET A 1 -2.83 -12.94 -13.17
N THR A 2 -3.53 -13.42 -12.15
CA THR A 2 -4.12 -12.56 -11.12
C THR A 2 -3.05 -12.22 -10.10
N VAL A 3 -2.76 -10.93 -9.91
CA VAL A 3 -1.81 -10.48 -8.87
C VAL A 3 -2.46 -10.72 -7.51
N ARG A 4 -1.77 -11.47 -6.64
CA ARG A 4 -2.20 -11.75 -5.26
C ARG A 4 -1.47 -10.91 -4.22
N GLN A 5 -0.30 -10.40 -4.59
CA GLN A 5 0.56 -9.62 -3.71
C GLN A 5 1.26 -8.54 -4.53
N ILE A 6 1.36 -7.34 -3.96
CA ILE A 6 2.11 -6.22 -4.51
C ILE A 6 3.10 -5.78 -3.44
N VAL A 7 4.37 -5.60 -3.82
CA VAL A 7 5.38 -5.01 -2.96
C VAL A 7 5.72 -3.64 -3.51
N LEU A 8 5.37 -2.60 -2.76
CA LEU A 8 5.70 -1.22 -3.08
C LEU A 8 6.99 -0.84 -2.37
N ARG A 9 7.85 -0.13 -3.11
CA ARG A 9 9.10 0.43 -2.61
C ARG A 9 9.01 1.94 -2.68
N HIS A 10 9.72 2.61 -1.79
CA HIS A 10 9.81 4.06 -1.79
C HIS A 10 10.17 4.59 -3.19
N GLY A 11 9.34 5.52 -3.70
CA GLY A 11 9.55 6.20 -4.97
C GLY A 11 9.33 5.34 -6.23
N ILE A 12 8.80 4.11 -6.10
CA ILE A 12 8.55 3.22 -7.23
C ILE A 12 7.04 2.97 -7.37
N GLN A 13 6.50 3.31 -8.54
CA GLN A 13 5.15 2.94 -8.93
C GLN A 13 5.12 1.50 -9.46
N PHE A 14 4.18 0.72 -8.95
CA PHE A 14 3.85 -0.60 -9.46
C PHE A 14 2.62 -0.54 -10.36
N ASN A 15 2.75 -0.99 -11.61
CA ASN A 15 1.68 -0.96 -12.59
C ASN A 15 1.06 -2.36 -12.75
N ALA A 16 -0.24 -2.46 -12.51
CA ALA A 16 -1.03 -3.68 -12.67
C ALA A 16 -2.19 -3.46 -13.64
N ASN A 17 -2.86 -4.54 -14.03
CA ASN A 17 -4.06 -4.48 -14.88
C ASN A 17 -5.25 -3.75 -14.22
N ILE A 18 -5.27 -3.66 -12.89
CA ILE A 18 -6.33 -3.00 -12.11
C ILE A 18 -6.06 -1.52 -11.80
N GLY A 19 -4.85 -1.04 -12.10
CA GLY A 19 -4.42 0.31 -11.78
C GLY A 19 -2.94 0.38 -11.45
N SER A 20 -2.50 1.59 -11.11
CA SER A 20 -1.14 1.90 -10.71
C SER A 20 -1.11 2.19 -9.21
N PHE A 21 -0.13 1.65 -8.52
CA PHE A 21 0.00 1.71 -7.06
C PHE A 21 1.33 2.35 -6.72
N SER A 22 1.34 3.29 -5.77
CA SER A 22 2.57 3.86 -5.23
C SER A 22 2.38 4.14 -3.76
N ALA A 23 3.37 3.81 -2.95
CA ALA A 23 3.45 4.27 -1.58
C ALA A 23 4.28 5.55 -1.56
N ILE A 24 3.77 6.59 -0.91
CA ILE A 24 4.38 7.93 -0.85
C ILE A 24 5.29 8.02 0.36
N TYR A 25 4.80 7.60 1.53
CA TYR A 25 5.60 7.47 2.74
C TYR A 25 5.15 6.25 3.56
N ALA A 26 6.05 5.78 4.42
CA ALA A 26 5.77 4.80 5.45
C ALA A 26 6.58 5.20 6.69
N GLU A 27 5.91 5.56 7.78
CA GLU A 27 6.53 6.03 9.03
C GLU A 27 5.94 5.30 10.24
N GLU A 28 6.66 5.25 11.35
CA GLU A 28 6.04 4.83 12.62
C GLU A 28 5.17 5.96 13.16
N ASP A 29 3.89 5.67 13.41
CA ASP A 29 3.05 6.61 14.14
C ASP A 29 3.52 6.65 15.60
N SER A 30 4.06 7.80 16.00
CA SER A 30 4.54 8.06 17.36
C SER A 30 3.48 7.91 18.46
N ALA A 31 2.19 8.00 18.14
CA ALA A 31 1.10 7.87 19.10
C ALA A 31 0.68 6.41 19.33
N SER A 32 0.62 5.61 18.27
CA SER A 32 0.17 4.21 18.33
C SER A 32 1.30 3.18 18.33
N GLY A 33 2.52 3.59 17.95
CA GLY A 33 3.65 2.69 17.70
C GLY A 33 3.45 1.77 16.49
N SER A 34 2.41 2.01 15.68
CA SER A 34 2.09 1.22 14.48
C SER A 34 2.50 1.98 13.22
N PRO A 35 2.95 1.30 12.16
CA PRO A 35 3.27 1.99 10.92
C PRO A 35 2.03 2.65 10.29
N GLU A 36 2.19 3.89 9.82
CA GLU A 36 1.23 4.59 8.96
C GLU A 36 1.82 4.69 7.54
N VAL A 37 1.00 4.40 6.52
CA VAL A 37 1.41 4.43 5.12
C VAL A 37 0.41 5.24 4.31
N LEU A 38 0.92 6.20 3.53
CA LEU A 38 0.14 6.85 2.48
C LEU A 38 0.33 6.11 1.15
N VAL A 39 -0.73 5.49 0.66
CA VAL A 39 -0.78 4.81 -0.64
C VAL A 39 -1.63 5.61 -1.61
N ASN A 40 -1.07 5.94 -2.76
CA ASN A 40 -1.77 6.52 -3.89
C ASN A 40 -2.07 5.42 -4.93
N ILE A 41 -3.31 5.42 -5.42
CA ILE A 41 -3.82 4.44 -6.37
C ILE A 41 -4.51 5.18 -7.52
N ALA A 42 -4.03 4.94 -8.74
CA ALA A 42 -4.63 5.43 -9.97
C ALA A 42 -5.30 4.26 -10.71
N ALA A 43 -6.64 4.17 -10.61
CA ALA A 43 -7.45 3.14 -11.27
C ALA A 43 -8.54 3.75 -12.17
N ASP A 44 -9.67 4.16 -11.58
CA ASP A 44 -10.76 4.89 -12.27
C ASP A 44 -10.71 6.41 -11.99
N GLY A 45 -9.57 6.83 -11.47
CA GLY A 45 -9.30 8.11 -10.83
C GLY A 45 -8.14 7.91 -9.85
N GLU A 46 -7.57 9.01 -9.40
CA GLU A 46 -6.50 9.01 -8.40
C GLU A 46 -7.13 9.10 -7.01
N ARG A 47 -6.71 8.21 -6.10
CA ARG A 47 -7.16 8.17 -4.71
C ARG A 47 -5.99 7.90 -3.79
N GLU A 48 -6.01 8.60 -2.67
CA GLU A 48 -5.06 8.42 -1.59
C GLU A 48 -5.71 7.70 -0.41
N TYR A 49 -4.95 6.80 0.20
CA TYR A 49 -5.35 6.02 1.36
C TYR A 49 -4.26 6.14 2.42
N VAL A 50 -4.65 6.58 3.61
CA VAL A 50 -3.83 6.43 4.82
C VAL A 50 -4.19 5.08 5.43
N LEU A 51 -3.21 4.19 5.56
CA LEU A 51 -3.40 2.79 5.95
C LEU A 51 -2.46 2.40 7.08
N HIS A 52 -2.95 1.55 7.97
CA HIS A 52 -2.19 0.82 8.98
C HIS A 52 -2.19 -0.68 8.67
N PRO A 53 -1.20 -1.47 9.15
CA PRO A 53 -1.20 -2.92 9.00
C PRO A 53 -2.53 -3.55 9.43
N GLY A 54 -3.15 -4.29 8.53
CA GLY A 54 -4.47 -4.90 8.71
C GLY A 54 -5.62 -4.14 8.02
N ASP A 55 -5.45 -2.86 7.71
CA ASP A 55 -6.47 -2.07 7.01
C ASP A 55 -6.74 -2.62 5.61
N THR A 56 -8.00 -2.53 5.20
CA THR A 56 -8.45 -2.97 3.87
C THR A 56 -9.02 -1.82 3.06
N PHE A 57 -8.84 -1.90 1.75
CA PHE A 57 -9.36 -0.94 0.79
C PHE A 57 -9.75 -1.64 -0.50
N THR A 58 -10.60 -0.97 -1.30
CA THR A 58 -11.09 -1.51 -2.56
C THR A 58 -10.44 -0.82 -3.74
N VAL A 59 -10.06 -1.61 -4.73
CA VAL A 59 -9.61 -1.16 -6.05
C VAL A 59 -10.44 -1.91 -7.07
N ARG A 60 -11.39 -1.19 -7.70
CA ARG A 60 -12.40 -1.78 -8.59
C ARG A 60 -13.17 -2.91 -7.91
N ASP A 61 -13.04 -4.14 -8.43
CA ASP A 61 -13.71 -5.35 -7.98
C ASP A 61 -12.86 -6.15 -6.96
N GLN A 62 -11.72 -5.62 -6.51
CA GLN A 62 -10.79 -6.32 -5.64
C GLN A 62 -10.64 -5.63 -4.29
N THR A 63 -10.62 -6.41 -3.23
CA THR A 63 -10.26 -5.96 -1.89
C THR A 63 -8.80 -6.30 -1.62
N TRP A 64 -8.08 -5.32 -1.11
CA TRP A 64 -6.68 -5.41 -0.74
C TRP A 64 -6.49 -5.05 0.73
N LYS A 65 -5.46 -5.59 1.35
CA LYS A 65 -5.06 -5.36 2.73
C LYS A 65 -3.63 -4.84 2.76
N LEU A 66 -3.36 -3.84 3.60
CA LEU A 66 -1.99 -3.54 4.00
C LEU A 66 -1.49 -4.66 4.92
N ALA A 67 -0.68 -5.58 4.38
CA ALA A 67 -0.28 -6.78 5.10
C ALA A 67 0.88 -6.53 6.05
N SER A 68 1.89 -5.79 5.60
CA SER A 68 3.04 -5.43 6.42
C SER A 68 3.77 -4.21 5.87
N VAL A 69 4.53 -3.58 6.76
CA VAL A 69 5.47 -2.51 6.45
C VAL A 69 6.82 -2.92 7.03
N ASN A 70 7.85 -2.93 6.20
CA ASN A 70 9.21 -3.24 6.64
C ASN A 70 10.04 -1.95 6.69
N ASN A 71 10.82 -1.77 7.76
CA ASN A 71 11.70 -0.63 7.97
C ASN A 71 11.02 0.76 7.87
N PRO A 72 9.82 0.98 8.46
CA PRO A 72 9.16 2.29 8.40
C PRO A 72 10.10 3.42 8.88
N GLY A 73 10.01 4.58 8.24
CA GLY A 73 10.86 5.75 8.52
C GLY A 73 12.29 5.66 7.96
N LEU A 74 12.70 4.52 7.42
CA LEU A 74 14.01 4.35 6.78
C LEU A 74 13.92 4.46 5.26
N HIS A 75 14.98 4.94 4.61
CA HIS A 75 15.00 5.16 3.16
C HIS A 75 14.69 3.92 2.30
N ASP A 76 14.88 2.71 2.84
CA ASP A 76 14.70 1.41 2.20
C ASP A 76 13.37 0.73 2.57
N TRP A 77 12.41 1.48 3.13
CA TRP A 77 11.13 0.92 3.53
C TRP A 77 10.39 0.24 2.37
N THR A 78 9.62 -0.80 2.72
CA THR A 78 8.75 -1.51 1.76
C THR A 78 7.38 -1.75 2.35
N VAL A 79 6.38 -1.75 1.48
CA VAL A 79 4.96 -1.94 1.83
C VAL A 79 4.46 -3.18 1.09
N VAL A 80 3.83 -4.10 1.81
CA VAL A 80 3.25 -5.31 1.23
C VAL A 80 1.73 -5.18 1.23
N LEU A 81 1.14 -5.26 0.04
CA LEU A 81 -0.30 -5.33 -0.16
C LEU A 81 -0.68 -6.75 -0.56
N GLU A 82 -1.68 -7.31 0.11
CA GLU A 82 -2.22 -8.64 -0.17
C GLU A 82 -3.66 -8.53 -0.63
N ARG A 83 -4.04 -9.30 -1.65
CA ARG A 83 -5.42 -9.42 -2.07
C ARG A 83 -6.16 -10.35 -1.10
N VAL A 84 -7.37 -9.96 -0.68
CA VAL A 84 -8.15 -10.61 0.40
C VAL A 84 -9.37 -11.38 -0.12
N ASP A 85 -9.42 -11.61 -1.43
CA ASP A 85 -10.48 -12.32 -2.15
C ASP A 85 -10.68 -13.78 -1.69
#